data_AF-A0A3A4VVS5-F1
#
_entry.id   AF-A0A3A4VVS5-F1
#
_cell.length_a   1.000
_cell.length_b   1.000
_cell.length_c   1.000
_cell.angle_alpha   90.00
_cell.angle_beta   90.00
_cell.angle_gamma   90.00
#
_symmetry.space_group_name_H-M   'P 1'
#
loop_
_entity.id
_entity.type
_entity.pdbx_description
1 polymer ?
#
loop_
_entity_poly.entity_id
_entity_poly.type
_entity_poly.pdbx_seq_one_letter_code
_entity_poly.pdbx_strand_id
1 'polypeptide(L)'
;MISEAKKNAVCNSCTLKLVAIAYRRAPCFRLLREPLKLSMRFLARAYRVNTREYVVRTPACYDCIRFYKVALKEKSAIFRWLHRWINPVFDYFIERIVTGEELHQAKSYAQAASMGSLSEKEAEDWMRGLKTGF
;
A
#
# COMPACT_ATOMS: atom_id res chain seq x y z
N MET A 1 27.50 10.66 12.34
CA MET A 1 26.73 9.98 11.27
C MET A 1 25.86 8.94 11.95
N ILE A 2 24.60 9.27 12.21
CA ILE A 2 23.65 8.34 12.83
C ILE A 2 23.29 7.32 11.76
N SER A 3 23.70 6.07 11.97
CA SER A 3 23.27 4.95 11.15
C SER A 3 21.76 4.77 11.40
N GLU A 4 20.94 5.44 10.56
CA GLU A 4 19.49 5.22 10.54
C GLU A 4 19.26 3.76 10.16
N ALA A 5 18.95 2.94 11.16
CA ALA A 5 18.56 1.55 10.97
C ALA A 5 17.35 1.52 10.03
N LYS A 6 17.61 1.21 8.75
CA LYS A 6 16.58 1.21 7.72
C LYS A 6 15.47 0.23 8.12
N LYS A 7 14.24 0.72 8.22
CA LYS A 7 13.09 -0.11 8.67
C LYS A 7 12.81 -1.16 7.59
N ASN A 8 12.82 -2.44 7.95
CA ASN A 8 12.47 -3.50 7.01
C ASN A 8 11.00 -3.37 6.59
N ALA A 9 10.75 -3.26 5.29
CA ALA A 9 9.42 -3.13 4.72
C ALA A 9 8.68 -4.48 4.65
N VAL A 10 8.29 -5.04 5.80
CA VAL A 10 7.55 -6.30 5.87
C VAL A 10 6.04 -6.05 5.76
N CYS A 11 5.40 -6.69 4.79
CA CYS A 11 3.97 -6.55 4.53
C CYS A 11 3.23 -7.90 4.68
N ASN A 12 2.20 -7.95 5.54
CA ASN A 12 1.34 -9.15 5.67
C ASN A 12 0.35 -9.32 4.50
N SER A 13 -0.02 -8.22 3.83
CA SER A 13 -0.93 -8.22 2.69
C SER A 13 -0.61 -7.05 1.75
N CYS A 14 -0.69 -7.29 0.44
CA CYS A 14 -0.36 -6.28 -0.56
C CYS A 14 -1.59 -5.42 -0.87
N THR A 15 -1.63 -4.22 -0.30
CA THR A 15 -2.72 -3.27 -0.53
C THR A 15 -2.83 -2.84 -1.99
N LEU A 16 -1.72 -2.74 -2.73
CA LEU A 16 -1.74 -2.40 -4.15
C LEU A 16 -2.51 -3.45 -4.95
N LYS A 17 -2.29 -4.74 -4.65
CA LYS A 17 -2.97 -5.85 -5.31
C LYS A 17 -4.45 -5.94 -4.94
N LEU A 18 -4.80 -5.71 -3.68
CA LEU A 18 -6.22 -5.64 -3.28
C LEU A 18 -6.96 -4.51 -4.00
N VAL A 19 -6.34 -3.32 -4.07
CA VAL A 19 -6.90 -2.17 -4.77
C VAL A 19 -6.99 -2.41 -6.28
N ALA A 20 -6.01 -3.09 -6.86
CA ALA A 20 -6.03 -3.46 -8.27
C ALA A 20 -7.23 -4.33 -8.64
N ILE A 21 -7.47 -5.37 -7.84
CA ILE A 21 -8.61 -6.27 -7.99
C ILE A 21 -9.91 -5.48 -7.79
N ALA A 22 -9.94 -4.61 -6.79
CA ALA A 22 -11.09 -3.75 -6.53
C ALA A 22 -11.38 -2.78 -7.69
N TYR A 23 -10.36 -2.21 -8.33
CA TYR A 23 -10.52 -1.34 -9.50
C TYR A 23 -11.03 -2.09 -10.74
N ARG A 24 -10.63 -3.35 -10.93
CA ARG A 24 -11.12 -4.19 -12.03
C ARG A 24 -12.59 -4.58 -11.84
N ARG A 25 -12.99 -4.93 -10.62
CA ARG A 25 -14.35 -5.40 -10.32
C ARG A 25 -15.35 -4.26 -10.09
N ALA A 26 -14.93 -3.19 -9.43
CA ALA A 26 -15.78 -2.07 -9.06
C ALA A 26 -15.08 -0.74 -9.37
N PRO A 27 -15.15 -0.24 -10.62
CA PRO A 27 -14.52 1.02 -11.01
C PRO A 27 -14.97 2.22 -10.16
N CYS A 28 -16.18 2.18 -9.60
CA CYS A 28 -16.70 3.19 -8.68
C CYS A 28 -15.86 3.33 -7.39
N PHE A 29 -15.13 2.28 -6.98
CA PHE A 29 -14.21 2.32 -5.85
C PHE A 29 -13.10 3.35 -6.02
N ARG A 30 -12.78 3.74 -7.27
CA ARG A 30 -11.83 4.83 -7.57
C ARG A 30 -12.27 6.16 -6.97
N LEU A 31 -13.59 6.42 -6.89
CA LEU A 31 -14.12 7.65 -6.29
C LEU A 31 -13.87 7.73 -4.79
N LEU A 32 -13.81 6.59 -4.09
CA LEU A 32 -13.43 6.55 -2.69
C LEU A 32 -11.91 6.60 -2.49
N ARG A 33 -11.17 5.86 -3.34
CA ARG A 33 -9.73 5.64 -3.15
C ARG A 33 -8.87 6.81 -3.60
N GLU A 34 -9.17 7.45 -4.72
CA GLU A 34 -8.34 8.54 -5.25
C GLU A 34 -8.32 9.78 -4.34
N PRO A 35 -9.45 10.23 -3.76
CA PRO A 35 -9.43 11.31 -2.77
C PRO A 35 -8.61 10.96 -1.52
N LEU A 36 -8.71 9.71 -1.04
CA LEU A 36 -7.90 9.23 0.08
C LEU A 36 -6.40 9.20 -0.27
N LYS A 37 -6.05 8.81 -1.50
CA LYS A 37 -4.67 8.86 -1.98
C LYS A 37 -4.17 10.30 -2.05
N LEU A 38 -5.00 11.23 -2.53
CA LEU A 38 -4.66 12.65 -2.63
C LEU A 38 -4.44 13.27 -1.24
N SER A 39 -5.32 12.97 -0.27
CA SER A 39 -5.15 13.47 1.10
C SER A 39 -3.89 12.93 1.75
N MET A 40 -3.57 11.64 1.53
CA MET A 40 -2.31 11.06 1.96
C MET A 40 -1.11 11.75 1.29
N ARG A 41 -1.17 12.07 -0.01
CA ARG A 41 -0.09 12.77 -0.72
C ARG A 41 0.16 14.16 -0.13
N PHE A 42 -0.93 14.89 0.11
CA PHE A 42 -0.87 16.22 0.70
C PHE A 42 -0.25 16.19 2.09
N LEU A 43 -0.73 15.28 2.96
CA LEU A 43 -0.17 15.11 4.30
C LEU A 43 1.28 14.62 4.26
N ALA A 44 1.62 13.68 3.38
CA ALA A 44 2.99 13.19 3.25
C ALA A 44 3.96 14.32 2.89
N ARG A 45 3.53 15.24 2.01
CA ARG A 45 4.29 16.43 1.65
C ARG A 45 4.38 17.42 2.81
N ALA A 46 3.28 17.67 3.52
CA ALA A 46 3.26 18.59 4.67
C ALA A 46 4.17 18.11 5.83
N TYR A 47 4.17 16.81 6.13
CA TYR A 47 4.96 16.21 7.22
C TYR A 47 6.35 15.72 6.77
N ARG A 48 6.78 16.03 5.53
CA ARG A 48 8.04 15.61 4.92
C ARG A 48 8.34 14.12 5.18
N VAL A 49 7.41 13.25 4.78
CA VAL A 49 7.56 11.80 4.90
C VAL A 49 8.54 11.30 3.85
N ASN A 50 9.60 10.59 4.29
CA ASN A 50 10.58 9.98 3.42
C ASN A 50 10.43 8.45 3.44
N THR A 51 9.93 7.86 2.36
CA THR A 51 9.77 6.41 2.23
C THR A 51 11.05 5.68 1.84
N ARG A 52 12.13 6.41 1.51
CA ARG A 52 13.44 5.83 1.17
C ARG A 52 14.18 5.23 2.38
N GLU A 53 13.69 5.52 3.59
CA GLU A 53 14.18 4.92 4.84
C GLU A 53 13.78 3.43 4.95
N TYR A 54 12.83 2.96 4.14
CA TYR A 54 12.39 1.57 4.15
C TYR A 54 13.21 0.71 3.17
N VAL A 55 13.78 -0.40 3.64
CA VAL A 55 14.46 -1.37 2.77
C VAL A 55 13.42 -2.25 2.10
N VAL A 56 13.24 -2.07 0.79
CA VAL A 56 12.41 -2.94 -0.04
C VAL A 56 13.28 -3.88 -0.85
N ARG A 57 12.81 -5.11 -1.05
CA ARG A 57 13.52 -6.17 -1.80
C ARG A 57 12.96 -6.41 -3.20
N THR A 58 11.85 -5.76 -3.53
CA THR A 58 11.17 -5.89 -4.83
C THR A 58 10.92 -4.50 -5.41
N PRO A 59 11.23 -4.25 -6.70
CA PRO A 59 11.05 -2.93 -7.30
C PRO A 59 9.63 -2.37 -7.19
N ALA A 60 8.62 -3.23 -7.32
CA ALA A 60 7.21 -2.86 -7.18
C ALA A 60 6.81 -2.29 -5.80
N CYS A 61 7.67 -2.46 -4.78
CA CYS A 61 7.43 -1.95 -3.43
C CYS A 61 8.09 -0.59 -3.17
N TYR A 62 8.97 -0.08 -4.07
CA TYR A 62 9.52 1.26 -3.92
C TYR A 62 8.39 2.30 -3.90
N ASP A 63 8.49 3.27 -2.99
CA ASP A 63 7.50 4.33 -2.78
C ASP A 63 6.05 3.83 -2.60
N CYS A 64 5.90 2.62 -2.05
CA CYS A 64 4.58 2.05 -1.79
C CYS A 64 3.77 2.92 -0.83
N ILE A 65 2.50 3.17 -1.18
CA ILE A 65 1.52 3.92 -0.37
C ILE A 65 1.37 3.40 1.06
N ARG A 66 1.70 2.12 1.30
CA ARG A 66 1.68 1.53 2.65
C ARG A 66 2.74 2.16 3.55
N PHE A 67 3.94 2.44 3.05
CA PHE A 67 5.00 3.08 3.85
C PHE A 67 4.67 4.54 4.15
N TYR A 68 4.09 5.26 3.17
CA TYR A 68 3.52 6.58 3.41
C TYR A 68 2.45 6.55 4.50
N LYS A 69 1.53 5.58 4.48
CA LYS A 69 0.51 5.40 5.52
C LYS A 69 1.12 5.18 6.90
N VAL A 70 2.13 4.30 7.01
CA VAL A 70 2.79 3.99 8.28
C VAL A 70 3.49 5.24 8.83
N ALA A 71 4.31 5.89 8.02
CA ALA A 71 5.00 7.12 8.42
C ALA A 71 4.03 8.25 8.78
N LEU A 72 2.90 8.39 8.07
CA LEU A 72 1.86 9.36 8.41
C LEU A 72 1.15 9.04 9.74
N LYS A 73 0.95 7.76 10.06
CA LYS A 73 0.39 7.36 11.37
C LYS A 73 1.34 7.70 12.51
N GLU A 74 2.65 7.56 12.29
CA GLU A 74 3.68 7.93 13.27
C GLU A 74 3.72 9.46 13.48
N LYS A 75 3.66 10.25 12.39
CA LYS A 75 3.85 11.71 12.45
C LYS A 75 2.58 12.54 12.69
N SER A 76 1.39 12.04 12.36
CA SER A 76 0.16 12.85 12.35
C SER A 76 -0.98 12.24 13.17
N ALA A 77 -1.37 12.93 14.25
CA ALA A 77 -2.55 12.58 15.04
C ALA A 77 -3.86 12.76 14.23
N ILE A 78 -3.94 13.80 13.39
CA ILE A 78 -5.07 14.05 12.49
C ILE A 78 -5.23 12.88 11.52
N PHE A 79 -4.13 12.39 10.94
CA PHE A 79 -4.18 11.23 10.06
C PHE A 79 -4.67 9.99 10.80
N ARG A 80 -4.24 9.75 12.04
CA ARG A 80 -4.74 8.63 12.86
C ARG A 80 -6.23 8.73 13.12
N TRP A 81 -6.73 9.92 13.46
CA TRP A 81 -8.15 10.15 13.70
C TRP A 81 -8.97 9.92 12.43
N LEU A 82 -8.60 10.57 11.32
CA LEU A 82 -9.29 10.42 10.03
C LEU A 82 -9.24 8.96 9.54
N HIS A 83 -8.09 8.31 9.67
CA HIS A 83 -7.93 6.91 9.27
C HIS A 83 -8.84 5.98 10.08
N ARG A 84 -9.09 6.25 11.36
CA ARG A 84 -10.00 5.46 12.19
C ARG A 84 -11.44 5.47 11.67
N TRP A 85 -11.90 6.59 11.11
CA TRP A 85 -13.24 6.71 10.54
C TRP A 85 -13.35 6.15 9.13
N ILE A 86 -12.32 6.33 8.29
CA ILE A 86 -12.35 5.90 6.89
C ILE A 86 -12.05 4.40 6.74
N ASN A 87 -11.23 3.81 7.63
CA ASN A 87 -10.80 2.43 7.48
C ASN A 87 -11.96 1.41 7.49
N PRO A 88 -12.97 1.50 8.38
CA PRO A 88 -14.11 0.59 8.35
C PRO A 88 -14.90 0.65 7.03
N VAL A 89 -15.07 1.84 6.46
CA VAL A 89 -15.75 2.01 5.17
C VAL A 89 -14.93 1.36 4.06
N PHE A 90 -13.62 1.60 4.04
CA PHE A 90 -12.72 1.01 3.06
C PHE A 90 -12.72 -0.52 3.15
N ASP A 91 -12.61 -1.06 4.36
CA ASP A 91 -12.57 -2.50 4.61
C ASP A 91 -13.91 -3.15 4.19
N TYR A 92 -15.05 -2.53 4.48
CA TYR A 92 -16.36 -2.98 4.02
C TYR A 92 -16.48 -3.10 2.50
N PHE A 93 -15.96 -2.13 1.75
CA PHE A 93 -15.95 -2.21 0.29
C PHE A 93 -14.99 -3.30 -0.19
N ILE A 94 -13.78 -3.37 0.36
CA ILE A 94 -12.79 -4.37 -0.04
C ILE A 94 -13.29 -5.80 0.23
N GLU A 95 -13.85 -6.07 1.40
CA GLU A 95 -14.38 -7.40 1.77
C GLU A 95 -15.52 -7.86 0.86
N ARG A 96 -16.28 -6.92 0.28
CA ARG A 96 -17.36 -7.24 -0.67
C ARG A 96 -16.89 -7.40 -2.09
N ILE A 97 -15.84 -6.67 -2.48
CA ILE A 97 -15.35 -6.67 -3.86
C ILE A 97 -14.35 -7.81 -4.07
N VAL A 98 -13.48 -8.05 -3.09
CA VAL A 98 -12.35 -8.99 -3.17
C VAL A 98 -12.74 -10.33 -2.55
N THR A 99 -12.55 -11.42 -3.29
CA THR A 99 -12.83 -12.77 -2.77
C THR A 99 -11.76 -13.26 -1.79
N GLY A 100 -12.09 -14.29 -1.02
CA GLY A 100 -11.12 -14.93 -0.12
C GLY A 100 -9.87 -15.46 -0.84
N GLU A 101 -10.03 -16.00 -2.05
CA GLU A 101 -8.92 -16.45 -2.88
C GLU A 101 -8.01 -15.29 -3.32
N GLU A 102 -8.60 -14.18 -3.76
CA GLU A 102 -7.87 -12.98 -4.16
C GLU A 102 -7.13 -12.34 -2.99
N LEU A 103 -7.74 -12.36 -1.80
CA LEU A 103 -7.09 -11.96 -0.56
C LEU A 103 -5.91 -12.88 -0.23
N HIS A 104 -6.06 -14.19 -0.41
CA HIS A 104 -4.96 -15.15 -0.23
C HIS A 104 -3.82 -14.86 -1.20
N GLN A 105 -4.11 -14.68 -2.50
CA GLN A 105 -3.11 -14.30 -3.49
C GLN A 105 -2.39 -12.98 -3.14
N ALA A 106 -3.11 -12.00 -2.57
CA ALA A 106 -2.52 -10.75 -2.12
C ALA A 106 -1.61 -10.90 -0.90
N LYS A 107 -1.89 -11.86 -0.01
CA LYS A 107 -1.03 -12.23 1.12
C LYS A 107 0.22 -12.96 0.64
N SER A 108 0.07 -13.98 -0.22
CA SER A 108 1.20 -14.75 -0.76
C SER A 108 2.18 -13.88 -1.53
N TYR A 109 1.68 -12.95 -2.35
CA TYR A 109 2.53 -11.96 -3.02
C TYR A 109 3.27 -11.06 -2.02
N ALA A 110 2.59 -10.58 -0.98
CA ALA A 110 3.22 -9.69 0.00
C ALA A 110 4.35 -10.38 0.77
N GLN A 111 4.17 -11.66 1.11
CA GLN A 111 5.20 -12.48 1.72
C GLN A 111 6.38 -12.69 0.77
N ALA A 112 6.12 -13.12 -0.46
CA ALA A 112 7.17 -13.35 -1.47
C ALA A 112 7.96 -12.06 -1.78
N ALA A 113 7.28 -10.93 -1.94
CA ALA A 113 7.89 -9.62 -2.15
C ALA A 113 8.72 -9.16 -0.93
N SER A 114 8.22 -9.39 0.29
CA SER A 114 8.94 -9.03 1.52
C SER A 114 10.19 -9.90 1.72
N MET A 115 10.15 -11.16 1.29
CA MET A 115 11.31 -12.07 1.32
C MET A 115 12.33 -11.76 0.21
N GLY A 116 11.91 -11.09 -0.86
CA GLY A 116 12.74 -10.88 -2.06
C GLY A 116 12.85 -12.14 -2.91
N SER A 117 11.90 -13.08 -2.77
CA SER A 117 11.89 -14.35 -3.50
C SER A 117 11.23 -14.26 -4.88
N LEU A 118 10.70 -13.08 -5.26
CA LEU A 118 10.12 -12.83 -6.57
C LEU A 118 11.20 -12.33 -7.52
N SER A 119 11.29 -12.93 -8.70
CA SER A 119 12.02 -12.34 -9.81
C SER A 119 11.35 -11.04 -10.27
N GLU A 120 12.11 -10.21 -10.98
CA GLU A 120 11.60 -8.94 -11.52
C GLU A 120 10.43 -9.17 -12.49
N LYS A 121 10.55 -10.17 -13.37
CA LYS A 121 9.48 -10.57 -14.31
C LYS A 121 8.22 -11.04 -13.59
N GLU A 122 8.36 -11.84 -12.53
CA GLU A 122 7.19 -12.26 -11.74
C GLU A 122 6.55 -11.04 -11.07
N ALA A 123 7.36 -10.18 -10.43
CA ALA A 123 6.84 -8.97 -9.80
C ALA A 123 6.12 -8.05 -10.80
N GLU A 124 6.64 -7.90 -12.02
CA GLU A 124 5.99 -7.15 -13.10
C GLU A 124 4.70 -7.82 -13.58
N ASP A 125 4.69 -9.13 -13.77
CA ASP A 125 3.51 -9.89 -14.20
C ASP A 125 2.38 -9.79 -13.18
N TRP A 126 2.72 -9.95 -11.90
CA TRP A 126 1.79 -9.75 -10.79
C TRP A 126 1.24 -8.32 -10.73
N MET A 127 2.00 -7.34 -11.22
CA MET A 127 1.65 -5.92 -11.19
C MET A 127 1.19 -5.37 -12.55
N ARG A 128 1.03 -6.21 -13.57
CA ARG A 128 0.75 -5.79 -14.94
C ARG A 128 -0.57 -5.03 -15.04
N GLY A 129 -0.50 -3.83 -15.61
CA GLY A 129 -1.64 -2.92 -15.75
C GLY A 129 -1.95 -2.09 -14.49
N LEU A 130 -1.08 -2.12 -13.48
CA LEU A 130 -1.22 -1.34 -12.25
C LEU A 130 -0.22 -0.20 -12.23
N LYS A 131 -0.70 1.03 -11.99
CA LYS A 131 0.19 2.15 -11.65
C LYS A 131 0.61 1.99 -10.20
N THR A 132 1.81 1.46 -9.99
CA THR A 132 2.39 1.14 -8.66
C THR A 132 2.89 2.36 -7.89
N GLY A 133 2.82 3.56 -8.46
CA GLY A 133 3.34 4.78 -7.84
C GLY A 133 2.38 5.48 -6.87
N PHE A 134 2.95 5.90 -5.73
CA PHE A 134 2.45 7.07 -5.00
C PHE A 134 2.77 8.37 -5.74
#